data_AF-A0AAW0D8S3-F1
#
_entry.id   AF-A0AAW0D8S3-F1
#
_cell.length_a   1.000
_cell.length_b   1.000
_cell.length_c   1.000
_cell.angle_alpha   90.00
_cell.angle_beta   90.00
_cell.angle_gamma   90.00
#
_symmetry.space_group_name_H-M   'P 1'
#
loop_
_entity.id
_entity.type
_entity.pdbx_description
1 polymer ?
#
loop_
_entity_poly.entity_id
_entity_poly.type
_entity_poly.pdbx_seq_one_letter_code
_entity_poly.pdbx_strand_id
1 'polypeptide(L)'
;MIPPHLVQRSCATSLRQLALRPRLEGIRVRPGTRAYVLDAPRPPTLPATAWYRADGTKRSKLEGLLKLAEWTAFVFASIAAYKILKEEITKQNKVLEEENRARENGFIAFLANIRDIDAHNYTDVDLSNYPSCFSYFSILCRAMLPREVSAAKTEQVLLALENLNSMPPEQRDKAHTIMREAAETVHKILLCEADTEFDSAVLGAVTGRVLARATVALVRLLIDERVAGWAGLSLQSRPPSDEDADEESRILG
;
A
#
# COMPACT_ATOMS: atom_id res chain seq x y z
N MET A 1 13.73 13.22 -5.99
CA MET A 1 12.50 13.74 -6.63
C MET A 1 12.90 14.90 -7.52
N ILE A 2 12.71 14.79 -8.85
CA ILE A 2 13.01 15.88 -9.80
C ILE A 2 11.74 16.75 -9.93
N PRO A 3 11.84 18.08 -9.80
CA PRO A 3 10.68 18.96 -9.88
C PRO A 3 9.97 18.89 -11.25
N PRO A 4 8.61 18.90 -11.29
CA PRO A 4 7.84 18.77 -12.53
C PRO A 4 8.06 19.92 -13.53
N HIS A 5 8.52 21.09 -13.07
CA HIS A 5 8.81 22.23 -13.94
C HIS A 5 10.12 22.09 -14.74
N LEU A 6 11.02 21.17 -14.37
CA LEU A 6 12.24 20.88 -15.12
C LEU A 6 12.01 19.90 -16.28
N VAL A 7 10.97 19.05 -16.20
CA VAL A 7 10.60 18.12 -17.28
C VAL A 7 9.93 18.85 -18.46
N GLN A 8 9.12 19.88 -18.19
CA GLN A 8 8.46 20.67 -19.23
C GLN A 8 9.43 21.54 -20.07
N ARG A 9 10.54 22.02 -19.49
CA ARG A 9 11.54 22.80 -20.23
C ARG A 9 12.37 21.93 -21.18
N SER A 10 12.58 20.65 -20.85
CA SER A 10 13.34 19.73 -21.72
C SER A 10 12.58 19.41 -23.02
N CYS A 11 11.28 19.09 -22.94
CA CYS A 11 10.47 18.79 -24.13
C CYS A 11 10.22 20.00 -25.04
N ALA A 12 10.04 21.20 -24.48
CA ALA A 12 9.81 22.42 -25.28
C ALA A 12 11.07 22.86 -26.06
N THR A 13 12.26 22.56 -25.54
CA THR A 13 13.54 22.91 -26.19
C THR A 13 13.85 21.94 -27.33
N SER A 14 13.55 20.64 -27.17
CA SER A 14 13.70 19.64 -28.23
C SER A 14 12.73 19.87 -29.39
N LEU A 15 11.49 20.30 -29.12
CA LEU A 15 10.52 20.62 -30.18
C LEU A 15 10.82 21.93 -30.92
N ARG A 16 11.40 22.94 -30.27
CA ARG A 16 11.88 24.16 -30.96
C ARG A 16 13.11 23.90 -31.83
N GLN A 17 13.98 22.95 -31.46
CA GLN A 17 15.08 22.53 -32.33
C GLN A 17 14.61 21.70 -33.55
N LEU A 18 13.47 21.01 -33.45
CA LEU A 18 12.82 20.32 -34.58
C LEU A 18 12.05 21.27 -35.52
N ALA A 19 11.64 22.45 -35.04
CA ALA A 19 10.90 23.43 -35.84
C ALA A 19 11.80 24.39 -36.65
N LEU A 20 13.11 24.42 -36.38
CA LEU A 20 14.07 25.10 -37.24
C LEU A 20 14.29 24.24 -38.49
N ARG A 21 13.51 24.54 -39.54
CA ARG A 21 13.68 23.96 -40.87
C ARG A 21 15.18 23.99 -41.23
N PRO A 22 15.85 22.84 -41.43
CA PRO A 22 17.13 22.87 -42.11
C PRO A 22 16.86 23.48 -43.48
N ARG A 23 17.50 24.61 -43.79
CA ARG A 23 17.60 25.07 -45.18
C ARG A 23 18.11 23.87 -45.96
N LEU A 24 17.29 23.34 -46.86
CA LEU A 24 17.63 22.25 -47.76
C LEU A 24 18.60 22.79 -48.83
N GLU A 25 19.79 23.19 -48.40
CA GLU A 25 20.92 23.45 -49.28
C GLU A 25 21.53 22.09 -49.64
N GLY A 26 21.14 21.54 -50.80
CA GLY A 26 21.78 20.34 -51.33
C GLY A 26 20.89 19.33 -52.04
N ILE A 27 19.69 19.68 -52.50
CA ILE A 27 18.92 18.77 -53.38
C ILE A 27 19.60 18.72 -54.75
N ARG A 28 20.43 17.70 -55.00
CA ARG A 28 20.81 17.31 -56.37
C ARG A 28 19.81 16.30 -56.90
N VAL A 29 19.05 16.71 -57.91
CA VAL A 29 18.21 15.81 -58.70
C VAL A 29 19.12 15.08 -59.68
N ARG A 30 19.27 13.74 -59.55
CA ARG A 30 19.86 12.93 -60.62
C ARG A 30 18.88 12.90 -61.81
N PRO A 31 19.30 13.21 -63.05
CA PRO A 31 18.42 13.05 -64.19
C PRO A 31 18.08 11.57 -64.37
N GLY A 32 16.79 11.22 -64.40
CA GLY A 32 16.30 9.86 -64.69
C GLY A 32 15.77 9.05 -63.49
N THR A 33 15.91 9.53 -62.25
CA THR A 33 15.34 8.83 -61.08
C THR A 33 14.74 9.84 -60.11
N ARG A 34 13.42 9.81 -59.92
CA ARG A 34 12.68 10.60 -58.92
C ARG A 34 12.91 10.02 -57.51
N ALA A 35 14.15 10.00 -57.05
CA ALA A 35 14.50 9.68 -55.67
C ALA A 35 15.28 10.85 -55.08
N TYR A 36 14.63 11.59 -54.18
CA TYR A 36 15.30 12.60 -53.36
C TYR A 36 16.10 11.88 -52.28
N VAL A 37 17.43 11.85 -52.41
CA VAL A 37 18.29 11.36 -51.34
C VAL A 37 18.45 12.50 -50.33
N LEU A 38 17.75 12.41 -49.21
CA LEU A 38 18.00 13.25 -48.03
C LEU A 38 19.36 12.86 -47.46
N ASP A 39 20.41 13.53 -47.92
CA ASP A 39 21.77 13.27 -47.50
C ASP A 39 22.03 13.89 -46.12
N ALA A 40 22.27 13.03 -45.11
CA ALA A 40 22.63 13.50 -43.76
C ALA A 40 23.84 14.45 -43.79
N PRO A 41 23.80 15.61 -43.10
CA PRO A 41 24.87 16.59 -43.13
C PRO A 41 26.15 16.08 -42.46
N ARG A 42 27.31 16.62 -42.88
CA ARG A 42 28.63 16.31 -42.30
C ARG A 42 28.64 16.62 -40.79
N PRO A 43 29.15 15.73 -39.93
CA PRO A 43 29.35 16.01 -38.50
C PRO A 43 30.26 17.23 -38.30
N PRO A 44 29.97 18.13 -37.35
CA PRO A 44 30.74 19.36 -37.14
C PRO A 44 32.20 19.11 -36.73
N THR A 45 32.50 17.93 -36.19
CA THR A 45 33.82 17.54 -35.68
C THR A 45 34.80 17.00 -36.74
N LEU A 46 34.33 16.72 -37.97
CA LEU A 46 35.16 16.13 -39.02
C LEU A 46 35.41 17.12 -40.16
N PRO A 47 36.65 17.37 -40.63
CA PRO A 47 36.93 18.32 -41.71
C PRO A 47 36.28 17.90 -43.04
N ALA A 48 35.89 18.88 -43.86
CA ALA A 48 35.18 18.64 -45.13
C ALA A 48 35.97 17.74 -46.10
N THR A 49 37.30 17.82 -46.07
CA THR A 49 38.23 17.01 -46.86
C THR A 49 38.24 15.52 -46.47
N ALA A 50 37.89 15.20 -45.23
CA ALA A 50 37.77 13.83 -44.73
C ALA A 50 36.38 13.22 -45.03
N TRP A 51 35.33 14.04 -45.10
CA TRP A 51 33.95 13.60 -45.33
C TRP A 51 33.58 13.48 -46.81
N TYR A 52 34.05 14.44 -47.62
CA TYR A 52 33.76 14.53 -49.04
C TYR A 52 35.02 14.19 -49.86
N ARG A 53 34.80 13.71 -51.08
CA ARG A 53 35.82 13.65 -52.13
C ARG A 53 35.94 15.03 -52.79
N ALA A 54 36.96 15.21 -53.62
CA ALA A 54 37.15 16.46 -54.37
C ALA A 54 35.98 16.77 -55.33
N ASP A 55 35.25 15.75 -55.79
CA ASP A 55 34.03 15.87 -56.62
C ASP A 55 32.77 16.25 -55.81
N GLY A 56 32.91 16.46 -54.50
CA GLY A 56 31.82 16.80 -53.58
C GLY A 56 30.93 15.61 -53.17
N THR A 57 31.25 14.39 -53.61
CA THR A 57 30.52 13.18 -53.18
C THR A 57 31.01 12.67 -51.83
N LYS A 58 30.10 12.10 -51.03
CA LYS A 58 30.46 11.54 -49.71
C LYS A 58 31.36 10.32 -49.84
N ARG A 59 32.31 10.17 -48.91
CA ARG A 59 33.13 8.95 -48.80
C ARG A 59 32.34 7.84 -48.09
N SER A 60 31.74 6.92 -48.84
CA SER A 60 30.89 5.82 -48.34
C SER A 60 31.52 4.94 -47.24
N LYS A 61 32.85 4.76 -47.25
CA LYS A 61 33.56 3.98 -46.21
C LYS A 61 33.53 4.64 -44.83
N LEU A 62 33.53 5.98 -44.78
CA LEU A 62 33.51 6.73 -43.52
C LEU A 62 32.12 6.72 -42.88
N GLU A 63 31.08 6.77 -43.72
CA GLU A 63 29.69 6.63 -43.28
C GLU A 63 29.42 5.25 -42.67
N GLY A 64 29.96 4.19 -43.28
CA GLY A 64 29.88 2.83 -42.72
C GLY A 64 30.58 2.69 -41.37
N LEU A 65 31.76 3.31 -41.21
CA LEU A 65 32.49 3.32 -39.94
C LEU A 65 31.74 4.08 -38.83
N LEU A 66 31.08 5.19 -39.16
CA LEU A 66 30.30 5.95 -38.19
C LEU A 66 29.04 5.23 -37.78
N LYS A 67 28.32 4.63 -38.73
CA LYS A 67 27.18 3.77 -38.40
C LYS A 67 27.63 2.60 -37.52
N LEU A 68 28.78 1.98 -37.80
CA LEU A 68 29.33 0.92 -36.95
C LEU A 68 29.72 1.43 -35.55
N ALA A 69 30.29 2.63 -35.45
CA ALA A 69 30.63 3.25 -34.18
C ALA A 69 29.38 3.62 -33.36
N GLU A 70 28.33 4.13 -34.01
CA GLU A 70 27.03 4.42 -33.39
C GLU A 70 26.35 3.14 -32.90
N TRP A 71 26.34 2.09 -33.72
CA TRP A 71 25.78 0.79 -33.34
C TRP A 71 26.54 0.15 -32.19
N THR A 72 27.87 0.18 -32.21
CA THR A 72 28.67 -0.36 -31.09
C THR A 72 28.47 0.47 -29.82
N ALA A 73 28.46 1.81 -29.91
CA ALA A 73 28.15 2.69 -28.78
C ALA A 73 26.74 2.41 -28.20
N PHE A 74 25.74 2.20 -29.06
CA PHE A 74 24.39 1.85 -28.66
C PHE A 74 24.33 0.49 -27.95
N VAL A 75 25.03 -0.52 -28.46
CA VAL A 75 25.12 -1.84 -27.83
C VAL A 75 25.79 -1.74 -26.45
N PHE A 76 26.91 -1.02 -26.34
CA PHE A 76 27.58 -0.81 -25.05
C PHE A 76 26.72 -0.03 -24.06
N ALA A 77 26.03 1.02 -24.51
CA ALA A 77 25.10 1.79 -23.68
C ALA A 77 23.91 0.92 -23.21
N SER A 78 23.39 0.05 -24.08
CA SER A 78 22.30 -0.87 -23.75
C SER A 78 22.74 -1.94 -22.74
N ILE A 79 23.95 -2.48 -22.87
CA ILE A 79 24.53 -3.42 -21.91
C ILE A 79 24.75 -2.74 -20.55
N ALA A 80 25.26 -1.51 -20.54
CA ALA A 80 25.44 -0.73 -19.32
C ALA A 80 24.09 -0.43 -18.64
N ALA A 81 23.09 -0.01 -19.40
CA ALA A 81 21.73 0.23 -18.89
C ALA A 81 21.09 -1.05 -18.33
N TYR A 82 21.26 -2.19 -19.00
CA TYR A 82 20.76 -3.49 -18.52
C TYR A 82 21.42 -3.90 -17.19
N LYS A 83 22.73 -3.69 -17.02
CA LYS A 83 23.42 -3.99 -15.76
C LYS A 83 22.87 -3.16 -14.61
N ILE A 84 22.69 -1.86 -14.81
CA ILE A 84 22.11 -0.96 -13.80
C ILE A 84 20.67 -1.39 -13.45
N LEU A 85 19.85 -1.69 -14.46
CA LEU A 85 18.48 -2.13 -14.26
C LEU A 85 18.42 -3.47 -13.50
N LYS A 86 19.29 -4.42 -13.84
CA LYS A 86 19.38 -5.71 -13.16
C LYS A 86 19.79 -5.56 -11.70
N GLU A 87 20.77 -4.70 -11.41
CA GLU A 87 21.21 -4.42 -10.04
C GLU A 87 20.07 -3.80 -9.21
N GLU A 88 19.33 -2.84 -9.77
CA GLU A 88 18.21 -2.20 -9.09
C GLU A 88 17.06 -3.18 -8.82
N ILE A 89 16.69 -4.02 -9.81
CA ILE A 89 15.67 -5.07 -9.62
C ILE A 89 16.11 -6.06 -8.53
N THR A 90 17.39 -6.47 -8.54
CA THR A 90 17.91 -7.39 -7.53
C THR A 90 17.87 -6.77 -6.13
N LYS A 91 18.16 -5.48 -6.02
CA LYS A 91 18.09 -4.73 -4.76
C LYS A 91 16.66 -4.64 -4.25
N GLN A 92 15.70 -4.31 -5.12
CA GLN A 92 14.28 -4.25 -4.74
C GLN A 92 13.75 -5.61 -4.30
N ASN A 93 14.12 -6.69 -5.00
CA ASN A 93 13.72 -8.04 -4.59
C ASN A 93 14.29 -8.42 -3.22
N LYS A 94 15.53 -8.05 -2.92
CA LYS A 94 16.12 -8.29 -1.58
C LYS A 94 15.37 -7.55 -0.48
N VAL A 95 15.00 -6.29 -0.70
CA VAL A 95 14.20 -5.52 0.27
C VAL A 95 12.84 -6.19 0.48
N LEU A 96 12.17 -6.63 -0.59
CA LEU A 96 10.90 -7.34 -0.49
C LEU A 96 11.04 -8.69 0.24
N GLU A 97 12.11 -9.45 -0.03
CA GLU A 97 12.39 -10.69 0.69
C GLU A 97 12.67 -10.45 2.17
N GLU A 98 13.44 -9.41 2.51
CA GLU A 98 13.73 -9.02 3.89
C GLU A 98 12.44 -8.59 4.63
N GLU A 99 11.58 -7.80 3.99
CA GLU A 99 10.28 -7.41 4.53
C GLU A 99 9.34 -8.61 4.73
N ASN A 100 9.28 -9.53 3.76
CA ASN A 100 8.48 -10.74 3.86
C ASN A 100 8.99 -11.65 4.99
N ARG A 101 10.30 -11.87 5.10
CA ARG A 101 10.89 -12.62 6.21
C ARG A 101 10.64 -11.96 7.56
N ALA A 102 10.74 -10.63 7.64
CA ALA A 102 10.43 -9.90 8.86
C ALA A 102 8.96 -10.08 9.27
N ARG A 103 8.04 -10.04 8.29
CA ARG A 103 6.61 -10.29 8.51
C ARG A 103 6.33 -11.74 8.92
N GLU A 104 6.93 -12.72 8.26
CA GLU A 104 6.83 -14.15 8.61
C GLU A 104 7.31 -14.40 10.04
N ASN A 105 8.50 -13.90 10.38
CA ASN A 105 9.04 -13.97 11.74
C ASN A 105 8.12 -13.30 12.76
N GLY A 106 7.49 -12.18 12.39
CA GLY A 106 6.48 -11.51 13.21
C GLY A 106 5.26 -12.39 13.50
N PHE A 107 4.72 -13.08 12.48
CA PHE A 107 3.60 -14.02 12.66
C PHE A 107 3.98 -15.24 13.49
N ILE A 108 5.18 -15.77 13.31
CA ILE A 108 5.69 -16.90 14.11
C ILE A 108 5.85 -16.49 15.58
N ALA A 109 6.44 -15.32 15.84
CA ALA A 109 6.60 -14.79 17.20
C ALA A 109 5.24 -14.53 17.87
N PHE A 110 4.29 -13.98 17.13
CA PHE A 110 2.91 -13.79 17.58
C PHE A 110 2.25 -15.13 17.95
N LEU A 111 2.37 -16.13 17.07
CA LEU A 111 1.79 -17.45 17.29
C LEU A 111 2.39 -18.13 18.51
N ALA A 112 3.71 -18.08 18.68
CA ALA A 112 4.39 -18.62 19.85
C ALA A 112 3.89 -17.98 21.15
N ASN A 113 3.70 -16.65 21.17
CA ASN A 113 3.18 -15.93 22.33
C ASN A 113 1.73 -16.31 22.65
N ILE A 114 0.87 -16.42 21.63
CA ILE A 114 -0.52 -16.86 21.83
C ILE A 114 -0.59 -18.30 22.32
N ARG A 115 0.27 -19.21 21.83
CA ARG A 115 0.31 -20.59 22.34
C ARG A 115 0.66 -20.64 23.81
N ASP A 116 1.65 -19.85 24.21
CA ASP A 116 2.05 -19.78 25.61
C ASP A 116 0.88 -19.29 26.48
N ILE A 117 0.19 -18.23 26.04
CA ILE A 117 -1.02 -17.73 26.72
C ILE A 117 -2.11 -18.81 26.77
N ASP A 118 -2.40 -19.47 25.66
CA ASP A 118 -3.48 -20.45 25.54
C ASP A 118 -3.22 -21.68 26.42
N ALA A 119 -2.01 -22.22 26.37
CA ALA A 119 -1.60 -23.39 27.15
C ALA A 119 -1.72 -23.16 28.67
N HIS A 120 -1.44 -21.94 29.14
CA HIS A 120 -1.47 -21.62 30.57
C HIS A 120 -2.84 -21.15 31.08
N ASN A 121 -3.65 -20.52 30.24
CA ASN A 121 -4.86 -19.83 30.71
C ASN A 121 -6.15 -20.49 30.20
N TYR A 122 -6.18 -21.09 29.01
CA TYR A 122 -7.45 -21.49 28.39
C TYR A 122 -8.20 -22.56 29.19
N THR A 123 -7.48 -23.58 29.68
CA THR A 123 -8.08 -24.71 30.41
C THR A 123 -8.81 -24.29 31.69
N ASP A 124 -8.37 -23.21 32.33
CA ASP A 124 -8.90 -22.74 33.61
C ASP A 124 -9.91 -21.57 33.46
N VAL A 125 -10.07 -21.04 32.24
CA VAL A 125 -10.94 -19.89 31.98
C VAL A 125 -12.37 -20.35 31.67
N ASP A 126 -13.32 -19.92 32.49
CA ASP A 126 -14.74 -20.05 32.19
C ASP A 126 -15.19 -18.99 31.18
N LEU A 127 -15.25 -19.37 29.90
CA LEU A 127 -15.72 -18.49 28.82
C LEU A 127 -17.23 -18.22 28.85
N SER A 128 -18.01 -18.95 29.65
CA SER A 128 -19.44 -18.67 29.84
C SER A 128 -19.68 -17.45 30.72
N ASN A 129 -18.67 -17.02 31.47
CA ASN A 129 -18.73 -15.82 32.30
C ASN A 129 -18.07 -14.63 31.59
N TYR A 130 -18.81 -13.52 31.49
CA TYR A 130 -18.37 -12.33 30.74
C TYR A 130 -17.04 -11.74 31.24
N PRO A 131 -16.80 -11.48 32.55
CA PRO A 131 -15.54 -10.90 33.02
C PRO A 131 -14.33 -11.81 32.77
N SER A 132 -14.51 -13.13 32.93
CA SER A 132 -13.47 -14.12 32.64
C SER A 132 -13.13 -14.15 31.15
N CYS A 133 -14.16 -14.19 30.29
CA CYS A 133 -14.01 -14.13 28.84
C CYS A 133 -13.33 -12.82 28.39
N PHE A 134 -13.74 -11.68 28.94
CA PHE A 134 -13.15 -10.38 28.64
C PHE A 134 -11.68 -10.31 29.04
N SER A 135 -11.35 -10.79 30.23
CA SER A 135 -9.97 -10.83 30.74
C SER A 135 -9.06 -11.64 29.81
N TYR A 136 -9.49 -12.86 29.47
CA TYR A 136 -8.74 -13.74 28.57
C TYR A 136 -8.62 -13.16 27.15
N PHE A 137 -9.72 -12.67 26.57
CA PHE A 137 -9.72 -12.04 25.25
C PHE A 137 -8.80 -10.79 25.20
N SER A 138 -8.76 -10.01 26.27
CA SER A 138 -7.87 -8.85 26.37
C SER A 138 -6.40 -9.26 26.38
N ILE A 139 -6.04 -10.36 27.05
CA ILE A 139 -4.69 -10.92 27.03
C ILE A 139 -4.32 -11.37 25.61
N LEU A 140 -5.23 -12.05 24.89
CA LEU A 140 -5.02 -12.42 23.49
C LEU A 140 -4.82 -11.20 22.58
N CYS A 141 -5.62 -10.15 22.77
CA CYS A 141 -5.47 -8.90 22.00
C CYS A 141 -4.14 -8.19 22.28
N ARG A 142 -3.64 -8.22 23.52
CA ARG A 142 -2.30 -7.70 23.86
C ARG A 142 -1.20 -8.42 23.10
N ALA A 143 -1.33 -9.73 22.92
CA ALA A 143 -0.34 -10.51 22.18
C ALA A 143 -0.26 -10.13 20.70
N MET A 144 -1.34 -9.61 20.11
CA MET A 144 -1.39 -9.16 18.71
C MET A 144 -0.65 -7.85 18.45
N LEU A 145 -0.38 -7.07 19.49
CA LEU A 145 0.24 -5.76 19.34
C LEU A 145 1.77 -5.91 19.25
N PRO A 146 2.41 -5.34 18.21
CA PRO A 146 3.85 -5.36 18.08
C PRO A 146 4.52 -4.75 19.32
N ARG A 147 5.67 -5.30 19.75
CA ARG A 147 6.42 -4.76 20.90
C ARG A 147 6.89 -3.33 20.67
N GLU A 148 6.97 -2.89 19.41
CA GLU A 148 7.35 -1.53 19.03
C GLU A 148 6.19 -0.52 19.16
N VAL A 149 4.95 -0.97 19.35
CA VAL A 149 3.83 -0.08 19.66
C VAL A 149 4.02 0.47 21.06
N SER A 150 3.96 1.80 21.20
CA SER A 150 4.11 2.44 22.51
C SER A 150 3.08 1.88 23.49
N ALA A 151 3.52 1.57 24.72
CA ALA A 151 2.66 1.04 25.77
C ALA A 151 1.38 1.88 25.95
N ALA A 152 1.49 3.20 25.77
CA ALA A 152 0.35 4.13 25.81
C ALA A 152 -0.73 3.86 24.73
N LYS A 153 -0.35 3.46 23.51
CA LYS A 153 -1.31 3.14 22.45
C LYS A 153 -1.97 1.78 22.68
N THR A 154 -1.21 0.82 23.20
CA THR A 154 -1.74 -0.48 23.63
C THR A 154 -2.77 -0.31 24.75
N GLU A 155 -2.44 0.49 25.77
CA GLU A 155 -3.36 0.86 26.85
C GLU A 155 -4.61 1.56 26.31
N GLN A 156 -4.50 2.47 25.34
CA GLN A 156 -5.68 3.12 24.75
C GLN A 156 -6.66 2.14 24.08
N VAL A 157 -6.16 1.11 23.39
CA VAL A 157 -7.01 0.07 22.78
C VAL A 157 -7.69 -0.77 23.85
N LEU A 158 -6.97 -1.09 24.93
CA LEU A 158 -7.51 -1.88 26.04
C LEU A 158 -8.55 -1.11 26.84
N LEU A 159 -8.27 0.16 27.15
CA LEU A 159 -9.24 1.09 27.77
C LEU A 159 -10.48 1.25 26.88
N ALA A 160 -10.33 1.25 25.56
CA ALA A 160 -11.47 1.28 24.65
C ALA A 160 -12.33 0.01 24.77
N LEU A 161 -11.70 -1.17 24.94
CA LEU A 161 -12.39 -2.43 25.20
C LEU A 161 -13.02 -2.48 26.59
N GLU A 162 -12.41 -1.87 27.62
CA GLU A 162 -12.99 -1.80 28.97
C GLU A 162 -14.34 -1.06 28.99
N ASN A 163 -14.56 -0.11 28.06
CA ASN A 163 -15.85 0.57 27.92
C ASN A 163 -16.99 -0.40 27.54
N LEU A 164 -16.70 -1.60 27.02
CA LEU A 164 -17.72 -2.63 26.80
C LEU A 164 -18.42 -3.03 28.10
N ASN A 165 -17.76 -2.88 29.26
CA ASN A 165 -18.36 -3.17 30.56
C ASN A 165 -19.47 -2.18 30.94
N SER A 166 -19.42 -0.96 30.40
CA SER A 166 -20.43 0.07 30.62
C SER A 166 -21.64 -0.04 29.69
N MET A 167 -21.63 -0.97 28.73
CA MET A 167 -22.71 -1.15 27.77
C MET A 167 -24.02 -1.67 28.42
N PRO A 168 -25.18 -1.37 27.81
CA PRO A 168 -26.44 -2.01 28.12
C PRO A 168 -26.32 -3.54 28.06
N PRO A 169 -27.09 -4.29 28.90
CA PRO A 169 -27.00 -5.75 28.98
C PRO A 169 -27.05 -6.44 27.61
N GLU A 170 -27.97 -6.06 26.73
CA GLU A 170 -28.12 -6.67 25.40
C GLU A 170 -26.88 -6.51 24.50
N GLN A 171 -26.20 -5.37 24.58
CA GLN A 171 -24.98 -5.12 23.79
C GLN A 171 -23.78 -5.83 24.40
N ARG A 172 -23.75 -5.91 25.73
CA ARG A 172 -22.74 -6.67 26.48
C ARG A 172 -22.81 -8.15 26.17
N ASP A 173 -24.01 -8.72 26.04
CA ASP A 173 -24.20 -10.12 25.65
C ASP A 173 -23.72 -10.39 24.21
N LYS A 174 -23.93 -9.42 23.30
CA LYS A 174 -23.37 -9.48 21.94
C LYS A 174 -21.83 -9.40 21.96
N ALA A 175 -21.27 -8.48 22.74
CA ALA A 175 -19.83 -8.37 22.91
C ALA A 175 -19.23 -9.65 23.51
N HIS A 176 -19.90 -10.22 24.52
CA HIS A 176 -19.54 -11.51 25.12
C HIS A 176 -19.47 -12.62 24.08
N THR A 177 -20.52 -12.74 23.26
CA THR A 177 -20.62 -13.75 22.21
C THR A 177 -19.46 -13.63 21.22
N ILE A 178 -19.17 -12.40 20.75
CA ILE A 178 -18.06 -12.14 19.83
C ILE A 178 -16.72 -12.54 20.46
N MET A 179 -16.47 -12.15 21.71
CA MET A 179 -15.22 -12.48 22.41
C MET A 179 -15.06 -13.98 22.61
N ARG A 180 -16.13 -14.65 23.04
CA ARG A 180 -16.14 -16.10 23.27
C ARG A 180 -15.89 -16.87 21.97
N GLU A 181 -16.63 -16.57 20.91
CA GLU A 181 -16.48 -17.25 19.62
C GLU A 181 -15.06 -17.07 19.06
N ALA A 182 -14.49 -15.88 19.21
CA ALA A 182 -13.12 -15.62 18.79
C ALA A 182 -12.11 -16.42 19.62
N ALA A 183 -12.23 -16.43 20.95
CA ALA A 183 -11.39 -17.19 21.85
C ALA A 183 -11.44 -18.71 21.56
N GLU A 184 -12.64 -19.28 21.43
CA GLU A 184 -12.82 -20.70 21.08
C GLU A 184 -12.26 -21.03 19.70
N THR A 185 -12.41 -20.13 18.73
CA THR A 185 -11.88 -20.32 17.38
C THR A 185 -10.35 -20.31 17.39
N VAL A 186 -9.74 -19.37 18.12
CA VAL A 186 -8.28 -19.32 18.30
C VAL A 186 -7.80 -20.62 18.92
N HIS A 187 -8.40 -21.07 20.02
CA HIS A 187 -8.00 -22.33 20.66
C HIS A 187 -8.13 -23.54 19.71
N LYS A 188 -9.23 -23.64 18.95
CA LYS A 188 -9.39 -24.70 17.93
C LYS A 188 -8.29 -24.67 16.86
N ILE A 189 -7.89 -23.48 16.40
CA ILE A 189 -6.80 -23.32 15.43
C ILE A 189 -5.48 -23.82 16.01
N LEU A 190 -5.19 -23.50 17.28
CA LEU A 190 -3.97 -23.94 17.97
C LEU A 190 -3.95 -25.45 18.20
N LEU A 191 -5.10 -26.07 18.49
CA LEU A 191 -5.22 -27.53 18.61
C LEU A 191 -5.04 -28.26 17.26
N CYS A 192 -5.58 -27.71 16.16
CA CYS A 192 -5.51 -28.36 14.84
C CYS A 192 -4.08 -28.47 14.28
N GLU A 193 -3.16 -27.61 14.73
CA GLU A 193 -1.76 -27.66 14.33
C GLU A 193 -1.03 -28.91 14.83
N ALA A 194 -1.48 -29.50 15.95
CA ALA A 194 -0.88 -30.73 16.46
C ALA A 194 -0.96 -31.89 15.46
N ASP A 195 -1.90 -31.84 14.51
CA ASP A 195 -2.21 -32.91 13.56
C ASP A 195 -1.84 -32.60 12.10
N THR A 196 -1.30 -31.41 11.77
CA THR A 196 -1.12 -30.98 10.37
C THR A 196 0.20 -30.25 10.08
N GLU A 197 0.78 -30.48 8.90
CA GLU A 197 1.99 -29.80 8.36
C GLU A 197 1.73 -28.32 7.95
N PHE A 198 0.89 -27.58 8.67
CA PHE A 198 0.68 -26.16 8.32
C PHE A 198 1.91 -25.33 8.65
N ASP A 199 2.27 -24.44 7.73
CA ASP A 199 3.28 -23.41 7.96
C ASP A 199 2.86 -22.52 9.14
N SER A 200 3.69 -22.48 10.19
CA SER A 200 3.46 -21.69 11.39
C SER A 200 3.25 -20.20 11.10
N ALA A 201 3.85 -19.65 10.04
CA ALA A 201 3.61 -18.26 9.65
C ALA A 201 2.16 -18.07 9.14
N VAL A 202 1.64 -19.04 8.38
CA VAL A 202 0.24 -19.04 7.91
C VAL A 202 -0.72 -19.17 9.07
N LEU A 203 -0.44 -20.06 10.02
CA LEU A 203 -1.28 -20.22 11.20
C LEU A 203 -1.30 -18.95 12.06
N GLY A 204 -0.14 -18.33 12.27
CA GLY A 204 -0.05 -17.04 12.95
C GLY A 204 -0.87 -15.95 12.26
N ALA A 205 -0.83 -15.88 10.93
CA ALA A 205 -1.64 -14.94 10.16
C ALA A 205 -3.16 -15.23 10.27
N VAL A 206 -3.57 -16.50 10.28
CA VAL A 206 -4.98 -16.90 10.42
C VAL A 206 -5.49 -16.56 11.83
N THR A 207 -4.74 -16.92 12.87
CA THR A 207 -5.05 -16.61 14.27
C THR A 207 -5.16 -15.10 14.48
N GLY A 208 -4.20 -14.31 13.96
CA GLY A 208 -4.23 -12.86 14.05
C GLY A 208 -5.44 -12.25 13.33
N ARG A 209 -5.86 -12.84 12.21
CA ARG A 209 -7.06 -12.41 11.47
C ARG A 209 -8.35 -12.66 12.26
N VAL A 210 -8.46 -13.76 13.00
CA VAL A 210 -9.62 -14.03 13.86
C VAL A 210 -9.76 -12.96 14.93
N LEU A 211 -8.68 -12.69 15.66
CA LEU A 211 -8.66 -11.65 16.69
C LEU A 211 -8.94 -10.26 16.11
N ALA A 212 -8.29 -9.90 15.00
CA ALA A 212 -8.51 -8.60 14.36
C ALA A 212 -9.98 -8.40 13.93
N ARG A 213 -10.64 -9.44 13.39
CA ARG A 213 -12.07 -9.38 13.02
C ARG A 213 -12.96 -9.20 14.24
N ALA A 214 -12.68 -9.90 15.33
CA ALA A 214 -13.42 -9.77 16.58
C ALA A 214 -13.26 -8.36 17.16
N THR A 215 -12.03 -7.84 17.24
CA THR A 215 -11.76 -6.47 17.72
C THR A 215 -12.47 -5.43 16.86
N VAL A 216 -12.47 -5.57 15.54
CA VAL A 216 -13.21 -4.66 14.64
C VAL A 216 -14.73 -4.73 14.89
N ALA A 217 -15.28 -5.93 15.13
CA ALA A 217 -16.70 -6.08 15.44
C ALA A 217 -17.07 -5.43 16.79
N LEU A 218 -16.22 -5.56 17.81
CA LEU A 218 -16.40 -4.91 19.11
C LEU A 218 -16.31 -3.38 19.00
N VAL A 219 -15.37 -2.86 18.21
CA VAL A 219 -15.26 -1.42 17.93
C VAL A 219 -16.52 -0.90 17.23
N ARG A 220 -17.11 -1.67 16.31
CA ARG A 220 -18.38 -1.30 15.66
C ARG A 220 -19.52 -1.21 16.67
N LEU A 221 -19.63 -2.17 17.60
CA LEU A 221 -20.62 -2.11 18.67
C LEU A 221 -20.48 -0.82 19.52
N LEU A 222 -19.25 -0.45 19.86
CA LEU A 222 -18.96 0.80 20.60
C LEU A 222 -19.36 2.07 19.83
N ILE A 223 -19.18 2.08 18.51
CA ILE A 223 -19.56 3.21 17.65
C ILE A 223 -21.07 3.30 17.52
N ASP A 224 -21.74 2.17 17.25
CA ASP A 224 -23.19 2.11 17.08
C ASP A 224 -23.92 2.57 18.35
N GLU A 225 -23.41 2.22 19.54
CA GLU A 225 -23.91 2.70 20.82
C GLU A 225 -23.76 4.22 20.98
N ARG A 226 -22.59 4.77 20.68
CA ARG A 226 -22.36 6.22 20.78
C ARG A 226 -23.27 7.00 19.84
N VAL A 227 -23.46 6.50 18.62
CA VAL A 227 -24.36 7.11 17.64
C VAL A 227 -25.82 7.01 18.10
N ALA A 228 -26.24 5.87 18.64
CA ALA A 228 -27.58 5.70 19.20
C ALA A 228 -27.83 6.61 20.42
N GLY A 229 -26.85 6.76 21.30
CA GLY A 229 -26.91 7.70 22.42
C GLY A 229 -27.06 9.15 21.99
N TRP A 230 -26.36 9.57 20.92
CA TRP A 230 -26.51 10.91 20.33
C TRP A 230 -27.85 11.10 19.62
N ALA A 231 -28.36 10.07 18.93
CA ALA A 231 -29.68 10.11 18.32
C ALA A 231 -30.79 10.20 19.39
N GLY A 232 -30.67 9.49 20.50
CA GLY A 232 -31.59 9.56 21.65
C GLY A 232 -31.61 10.94 22.33
N LEU A 233 -30.44 11.59 22.47
CA LEU A 233 -30.33 12.96 22.98
C LEU A 233 -30.92 14.00 22.02
N SER A 234 -30.90 13.74 20.71
CA SER A 234 -31.52 14.64 19.71
C SER A 234 -33.07 14.61 19.72
N LEU A 235 -33.67 13.53 20.24
CA LEU A 235 -35.13 13.39 20.38
C LEU A 235 -35.69 13.93 21.72
N GLN A 236 -34.85 14.09 22.74
CA GLN A 236 -35.25 14.63 24.05
C GLN A 236 -34.98 16.14 24.22
N SER A 237 -34.37 16.80 23.24
CA SER A 237 -33.96 18.22 23.34
C SER A 237 -34.87 19.21 22.60
N ARG A 238 -36.09 18.80 22.21
CA ARG A 238 -37.15 19.77 21.88
C ARG A 238 -37.94 20.03 23.16
N PRO A 239 -37.65 21.10 23.93
CA PRO A 239 -38.62 21.57 24.92
C PRO A 239 -39.94 21.81 24.18
N PRO A 240 -41.10 21.50 24.79
CA PRO A 240 -42.37 21.90 24.21
C PRO A 240 -42.29 23.40 23.94
N SER A 241 -42.45 23.80 22.68
CA SER A 241 -42.57 25.20 22.36
C SER A 241 -43.84 25.70 23.05
N ASP A 242 -43.72 26.73 23.87
CA ASP A 242 -44.85 27.39 24.54
C ASP A 242 -45.93 27.89 23.55
N GLU A 243 -45.71 27.79 22.24
CA GLU A 243 -46.71 28.04 21.19
C GLU A 243 -47.86 27.02 21.17
N ASP A 244 -47.68 25.80 21.70
CA ASP A 244 -48.76 24.79 21.70
C ASP A 244 -49.78 24.98 22.85
N ALA A 245 -49.50 25.87 23.82
CA ALA A 245 -50.41 26.15 24.94
C ALA A 245 -51.45 27.24 24.62
N ASP A 246 -51.24 28.04 23.56
CA ASP A 246 -52.13 29.15 23.20
C ASP A 246 -53.20 28.76 22.16
N GLU A 247 -53.12 27.58 21.56
CA GLU A 247 -54.08 27.15 20.53
C GLU A 247 -55.30 26.39 21.11
N GLU A 248 -55.16 25.71 22.26
CA GLU A 248 -56.29 25.09 22.97
C GLU A 248 -57.21 26.10 23.66
N SER A 249 -56.69 27.29 24.03
CA SER A 249 -57.49 28.35 24.65
C SER A 249 -58.31 29.17 23.66
N ARG A 250 -58.07 29.04 22.35
CA ARG A 250 -58.86 29.69 21.28
C ARG A 250 -60.05 28.87 20.78
N ILE A 251 -60.10 27.57 21.07
CA ILE A 251 -61.18 26.68 20.59
C ILE A 251 -62.34 26.59 21.58
N LEU A 252 -62.16 27.03 22.83
CA LEU A 252 -63.18 27.02 23.89
C LEU A 252 -63.73 28.40 24.26
N GLY A 253 -63.52 29.41 23.41
CA GLY A 253 -64.16 30.74 23.51
C GLY A 253 -65.40 30.85 22.64
#